data_AF-A0A381N775-F1
#
_entry.id   AF-A0A381N775-F1
#
_cell.length_a   1.000
_cell.length_b   1.000
_cell.length_c   1.000
_cell.angle_alpha   90.00
_cell.angle_beta   90.00
_cell.angle_gamma   90.00
#
_symmetry.space_group_name_H-M   'P 1'
#
loop_
_entity.id
_entity.type
_entity.pdbx_description
1 polymer ?
#
loop_
_entity_poly.entity_id
_entity_poly.type
_entity_poly.pdbx_seq_one_letter_code
_entity_poly.pdbx_strand_id
1 'polypeptide(L)' 'MREVWQQSLHHRSFVIGIILSSVMLSTGLVSLFWTPYSVELLDIPHKLKSASSTYWLGTDHFGRDVFSMLMVGAWNS' A
#
# COMPACT_ATOMS: atom_id res chain seq x y z
N MET A 1 -10.89 25.50 18.45
CA MET A 1 -10.04 24.52 17.72
C MET A 1 -9.73 23.26 18.54
N ARG A 2 -9.34 23.35 19.82
CA ARG A 2 -9.04 22.14 20.65
C ARG A 2 -10.25 21.23 20.91
N GLU A 3 -11.44 21.80 21.04
CA GLU A 3 -12.69 21.05 21.30
C GLU A 3 -13.14 20.19 20.12
N VAL A 4 -12.95 20.69 18.88
CA VAL A 4 -13.27 19.93 17.66
C VAL A 4 -12.41 18.66 17.59
N TRP A 5 -11.12 18.77 17.90
CA TRP A 5 -10.21 17.62 17.95
C TRP A 5 -10.61 16.57 18.99
N GLN A 6 -11.07 17.01 20.18
CA GLN A 6 -11.51 16.08 21.23
C GLN A 6 -12.82 15.36 20.87
N GLN A 7 -13.76 16.05 20.24
CA GLN A 7 -15.03 15.47 19.80
C GLN A 7 -14.82 14.50 18.61
N SER A 8 -13.98 14.87 17.64
CA SER A 8 -13.69 14.03 16.48
C SER A 8 -13.02 12.71 16.87
N LEU A 9 -12.09 12.71 17.83
CA LEU A 9 -11.43 11.48 18.30
C LEU A 9 -12.37 10.51 19.04
N HIS A 10 -13.53 10.98 19.50
CA HIS A 10 -14.53 10.12 20.15
C HIS A 10 -15.40 9.34 19.15
N HIS A 11 -15.42 9.77 17.88
CA HIS A 11 -16.17 9.09 16.82
C HIS A 11 -15.32 8.00 16.16
N ARG A 12 -15.76 6.75 16.29
CA ARG A 12 -15.07 5.57 15.72
C ARG A 12 -14.77 5.73 14.22
N SER A 13 -15.70 6.30 13.45
CA SER A 13 -15.51 6.52 12.01
C SER A 13 -14.35 7.48 11.70
N PHE A 14 -14.16 8.52 12.51
CA PHE A 14 -13.07 9.48 12.34
C PHE A 14 -11.72 8.84 12.68
N VAL A 15 -11.67 8.05 13.76
CA VAL A 15 -10.47 7.27 14.13
C VAL A 15 -10.12 6.26 13.04
N ILE A 16 -11.10 5.52 12.51
CA ILE A 16 -10.89 4.57 11.40
C ILE A 16 -10.35 5.31 10.16
N GLY A 17 -10.92 6.48 9.83
CA GLY A 17 -10.44 7.30 8.72
C GLY A 17 -8.98 7.70 8.90
N ILE A 18 -8.61 8.23 10.08
CA ILE A 18 -7.21 8.59 10.39
C ILE A 18 -6.28 7.39 10.29
N ILE A 19 -6.69 6.22 10.82
CA ILE A 19 -5.88 4.99 10.75
C ILE A 19 -5.66 4.58 9.30
N LEU A 20 -6.71 4.49 8.48
CA LEU A 20 -6.60 4.10 7.08
C LEU A 20 -5.72 5.07 6.29
N SER A 21 -5.95 6.37 6.45
CA SER A 21 -5.13 7.40 5.81
C SER A 21 -3.67 7.31 6.25
N SER A 22 -3.41 7.15 7.55
CA SER A 22 -2.06 7.02 8.07
C SER A 22 -1.35 5.78 7.53
N VAL A 23 -2.05 4.65 7.40
CA VAL A 23 -1.49 3.41 6.83
C VAL A 23 -1.15 3.58 5.35
N MET A 24 -2.02 4.22 4.56
CA MET A 24 -1.70 4.52 3.15
C MET A 24 -0.49 5.44 3.05
N LEU A 25 -0.45 6.50 3.85
CA LEU A 25 0.63 7.48 3.83
C LEU A 25 1.96 6.85 4.25
N SER A 26 1.97 6.03 5.30
CA SER A 26 3.17 5.30 5.71
C SER A 26 3.61 4.28 4.67
N THR A 27 2.69 3.58 4.04
CA THR A 27 2.99 2.59 2.99
C THR A 27 3.65 3.26 1.79
N GLY A 28 3.15 4.41 1.37
CA GLY A 28 3.81 5.25 0.36
C GLY A 28 5.19 5.71 0.84
N LEU A 29 5.31 6.30 2.04
CA LEU A 29 6.61 6.78 2.55
C LEU A 29 7.66 5.68 2.62
N VAL A 30 7.28 4.49 3.04
CA VAL A 30 8.17 3.31 3.06
C VAL A 30 8.61 2.95 1.64
N SER A 31 7.73 3.06 0.64
CA SER A 31 8.05 2.74 -0.75
C SER A 31 9.17 3.60 -1.34
N LEU A 32 9.42 4.80 -0.81
CA LEU A 32 10.53 5.65 -1.26
C LEU A 32 11.88 5.07 -0.87
N PHE A 33 11.94 4.30 0.21
CA PHE A 33 13.18 3.72 0.72
C PHE A 33 13.29 2.23 0.40
N TRP A 34 12.16 1.51 0.31
CA TRP A 34 12.15 0.06 0.12
C TRP A 34 10.83 -0.45 -0.45
N THR A 35 10.92 -1.30 -1.47
CA THR A 35 9.82 -2.16 -1.93
C THR A 35 10.22 -3.63 -1.74
N PRO A 36 9.29 -4.53 -1.37
CA PRO A 36 9.61 -5.93 -1.13
C PRO A 36 10.10 -6.65 -2.39
N TYR A 37 9.58 -6.27 -3.55
CA TYR A 37 10.02 -6.79 -4.84
C TYR A 37 10.30 -5.65 -5.83
N SER A 38 11.13 -5.97 -6.81
CA SER A 38 11.45 -5.09 -7.91
C SER A 38 10.24 -4.90 -8.83
N VAL A 39 9.79 -3.66 -8.97
CA VAL A 39 8.67 -3.30 -9.85
C VAL A 39 9.10 -3.22 -11.32
N GLU A 40 10.39 -3.03 -11.57
CA GLU A 40 10.94 -2.82 -12.92
C GLU A 40 11.34 -4.12 -13.63
N LEU A 41 11.64 -5.17 -12.85
CA LEU A 41 12.06 -6.46 -13.40
C LEU A 41 10.84 -7.27 -13.84
N LEU A 42 10.86 -7.69 -15.10
CA LEU A 42 9.85 -8.58 -15.69
C LEU A 42 10.17 -10.02 -15.30
N ASP A 43 9.23 -10.71 -14.64
CA ASP A 43 9.35 -12.12 -14.26
C ASP A 43 8.25 -12.95 -14.94
N ILE A 44 8.31 -13.01 -16.27
CA ILE A 44 7.31 -13.69 -17.11
C ILE A 44 7.02 -15.15 -16.70
N PRO A 45 8.01 -15.95 -16.24
CA PRO A 45 7.76 -17.29 -15.67
C PRO A 45 6.80 -17.30 -14.48
N HIS A 46 6.72 -16.21 -13.71
CA HIS A 46 5.90 -16.09 -12.50
C HIS A 46 4.68 -15.17 -12.67
N LYS A 47 4.21 -14.93 -13.89
CA LYS A 47 3.00 -14.14 -14.18
C LYS A 47 1.73 -14.77 -13.61
N LEU A 48 0.76 -13.93 -13.24
CA LEU A 48 -0.58 -14.32 -12.81
C LEU A 48 -0.61 -15.29 -11.61
N LYS A 49 0.35 -15.17 -10.71
CA LYS A 49 0.31 -15.90 -9.44
C LYS A 49 -0.74 -15.27 -8.53
N SER A 50 -1.52 -16.13 -7.87
CA SER A 50 -2.47 -15.72 -6.84
C SER A 50 -1.75 -15.16 -5.60
N ALA A 51 -2.52 -14.48 -4.75
CA ALA A 51 -2.02 -13.99 -3.47
C ALA A 51 -1.38 -15.12 -2.64
N SER A 52 -0.15 -14.89 -2.21
CA SER A 52 0.67 -15.84 -1.46
C SER A 52 1.55 -15.11 -0.44
N SER A 53 2.18 -15.84 0.48
CA SER A 53 3.13 -15.25 1.44
C SER A 53 4.33 -14.58 0.76
N THR A 54 4.69 -15.04 -0.44
CA THR A 54 5.69 -14.42 -1.30
C THR A 54 5.13 -13.19 -2.00
N TYR A 55 4.02 -13.32 -2.72
CA TYR A 55 3.36 -12.21 -3.44
C TYR A 55 2.06 -11.85 -2.73
N TRP A 56 2.10 -10.88 -1.81
CA TRP A 56 0.97 -10.59 -0.91
C TRP A 56 -0.33 -10.28 -1.64
N LEU A 57 -0.23 -9.66 -2.82
CA LEU A 57 -1.36 -9.37 -3.70
C LEU A 57 -1.28 -10.10 -5.05
N GLY A 58 -0.36 -11.06 -5.18
CA GLY A 58 -0.09 -11.77 -6.43
C GLY A 58 0.77 -10.98 -7.41
N THR A 59 0.89 -11.51 -8.63
CA THR A 59 1.66 -10.92 -9.72
C THR A 59 0.77 -10.52 -10.89
N ASP A 60 1.20 -9.51 -11.66
CA ASP A 60 0.49 -9.09 -12.87
C ASP A 60 0.81 -10.00 -14.09
N HIS A 61 0.34 -9.58 -15.27
CA HIS A 61 0.60 -10.26 -16.55
C HIS A 61 2.08 -10.31 -16.95
N PHE A 62 2.91 -9.45 -16.36
CA PHE A 62 4.35 -9.37 -16.55
C PHE A 62 5.15 -10.05 -15.42
N GLY A 63 4.47 -10.63 -14.43
CA GLY A 63 5.11 -11.25 -13.26
C GLY A 63 5.57 -10.26 -12.20
N ARG A 64 5.21 -8.99 -12.32
CA ARG A 64 5.57 -7.96 -11.35
C ARG A 64 4.66 -8.08 -10.12
N ASP A 65 5.22 -7.86 -8.94
CA ASP A 65 4.47 -7.91 -7.68
C ASP A 65 3.48 -6.74 -7.57
N VAL A 66 2.19 -7.08 -7.43
CA VAL A 66 1.09 -6.09 -7.39
C VAL A 66 1.16 -5.22 -6.15
N PHE A 67 1.64 -5.76 -5.03
CA PHE A 67 1.82 -5.01 -3.79
C PHE A 67 2.88 -3.91 -3.94
N SER A 68 4.04 -4.27 -4.50
CA SER A 68 5.12 -3.32 -4.80
C SER A 68 4.67 -2.28 -5.84
N MET A 69 3.86 -2.65 -6.83
CA MET A 69 3.27 -1.70 -7.79
C MET A 69 2.32 -0.69 -7.13
N LEU A 70 1.48 -1.12 -6.19
CA LEU A 70 0.61 -0.20 -5.44
C LEU A 70 1.39 0.75 -4.55
N MET A 71 2.46 0.25 -3.90
CA MET A 71 3.36 1.06 -3.09
C MET A 71 3.99 2.21 -3.91
N VAL A 72 4.57 1.89 -5.08
CA VAL A 72 5.16 2.91 -5.96
C VAL A 72 4.08 3.81 -6.58
N GLY A 73 2.94 3.24 -6.98
CA GLY A 73 1.82 3.98 -7.57
C GLY A 73 1.23 5.06 -6.66
N ALA A 74 1.38 4.93 -5.34
CA ALA A 74 0.92 5.93 -4.37
C ALA A 74 1.55 7.32 -4.56
N TRP A 75 2.68 7.42 -5.27
CA TRP A 75 3.40 8.67 -5.53
C TRP A 75 3.16 9.27 -6.91
N ASN A 76 2.66 8.49 -7.87
CA ASN A 76 2.61 8.86 -9.27
C ASN A 76 1.20 9.27 -9.74
N SER A 77 0.41 9.86 -8.81
CA SER A 77 -0.95 10.36 -9.11
C SER A 77 -0.95 11.80 -9.61
#